data_AF-A0A6G2VH47-F1
#
_entry.id   AF-A0A6G2VH47-F1
#
_cell.length_a   1.000
_cell.length_b   1.000
_cell.length_c   1.000
_cell.angle_alpha   90.00
_cell.angle_beta   90.00
_cell.angle_gamma   90.00
#
_symmetry.space_group_name_H-M   'P 1'
#
loop_
_entity.id
_entity.type
_entity.pdbx_description
1 polymer ?
#
loop_
_entity_poly.entity_id
_entity_poly.type
_entity_poly.pdbx_seq_one_letter_code
_entity_poly.pdbx_strand_id
1 'polypeptide(L)' 'MWDATVGVPLVRAVAASNAFPGIEPPVAVDGPRYMDGALRAGTNTDLAGDARTVVVVDTLAHRHPHPTADGAHVA' A
#
# COMPACT_ATOMS: atom_id res chain seq x y z
N MET A 1 -2.63 -2.66 -8.79
CA MET A 1 -2.32 -1.45 -8.01
C MET A 1 -2.73 -0.27 -8.84
N TRP A 2 -3.38 0.70 -8.21
CA TRP A 2 -4.15 1.73 -8.91
C TRP A 2 -3.74 3.11 -8.42
N ASP A 3 -3.78 4.08 -9.33
CA ASP A 3 -3.75 5.50 -9.03
C ASP A 3 -5.05 6.17 -9.53
N ALA A 4 -5.10 7.50 -9.46
CA ALA A 4 -6.27 8.27 -9.88
C ALA A 4 -6.59 8.15 -11.38
N THR A 5 -5.66 7.66 -12.21
CA THR A 5 -5.83 7.55 -13.66
C THR A 5 -6.52 6.25 -14.09
N VAL A 6 -6.61 5.25 -13.21
CA VAL A 6 -7.05 3.89 -13.58
C VAL A 6 -8.58 3.74 -13.62
N GLY A 7 -9.34 4.78 -13.25
CA GLY A 7 -10.80 4.82 -13.43
C GLY A 7 -11.61 3.87 -12.55
N VAL A 8 -10.99 3.20 -11.57
CA VAL A 8 -11.67 2.30 -10.63
C VAL A 8 -12.40 3.13 -9.57
N PRO A 9 -13.69 2.88 -9.29
CA PRO A 9 -14.40 3.58 -8.23
C PRO A 9 -13.69 3.38 -6.87
N LEU A 10 -13.47 4.47 -6.13
CA LEU A 10 -12.66 4.46 -4.90
C LEU A 10 -13.09 3.36 -3.90
N VAL A 11 -14.39 3.21 -3.67
CA VAL A 11 -14.93 2.18 -2.77
C VAL A 11 -14.52 0.77 -3.21
N ARG A 12 -14.53 0.51 -4.53
CA ARG A 12 -14.13 -0.79 -5.08
C ARG A 12 -12.62 -0.99 -4.98
N ALA A 13 -11.83 0.05 -5.22
CA ALA A 13 -10.38 0.01 -5.04
C ALA A 13 -10.00 -0.27 -3.58
N VAL A 14 -10.66 0.38 -2.63
CA VAL A 14 -10.44 0.16 -1.19
C VAL A 14 -10.85 -1.26 -0.77
N ALA A 15 -12.02 -1.75 -1.22
CA ALA A 15 -12.46 -3.11 -0.92
C ALA A 15 -11.45 -4.15 -1.40
N ALA A 16 -10.91 -3.97 -2.60
CA ALA A 16 -9.90 -4.86 -3.13
C ALA A 16 -8.54 -4.73 -2.43
N SER A 17 -8.19 -3.52 -1.96
CA SER A 17 -6.97 -3.28 -1.18
C SER A 17 -6.98 -3.95 0.20
N ASN A 18 -8.15 -4.27 0.75
CA ASN A 18 -8.35 -4.87 2.08
C ASN A 18 -8.76 -6.35 2.02
N ALA A 19 -8.73 -6.97 0.83
CA ALA A 19 -9.17 -8.35 0.62
C ALA A 19 -8.14 -9.37 1.13
N PHE A 20 -7.94 -9.42 2.45
CA PHE A 20 -6.92 -10.25 3.08
C PHE A 20 -7.35 -11.72 3.14
N PRO A 21 -6.53 -12.67 2.66
CA PRO A 21 -6.86 -14.09 2.64
C PRO A 21 -7.24 -14.63 4.02
N GLY A 22 -8.36 -15.34 4.07
CA GLY A 22 -8.91 -15.89 5.31
C GLY A 22 -9.85 -14.95 6.07
N ILE A 23 -9.94 -13.68 5.68
CA ILE A 23 -10.90 -12.72 6.24
C ILE A 23 -11.95 -12.34 5.19
N GLU A 24 -11.51 -11.87 4.02
CA GLU A 24 -12.38 -11.40 2.94
C GLU A 24 -12.06 -12.11 1.62
N PRO A 25 -13.06 -12.30 0.72
CA PRO A 25 -12.82 -12.89 -0.59
C PRO A 25 -12.07 -11.92 -1.54
N PRO A 26 -11.28 -12.42 -2.51
CA PRO A 26 -10.67 -11.58 -3.53
C PRO A 26 -11.70 -10.78 -4.34
N VAL A 27 -11.42 -9.51 -4.57
CA VAL A 27 -12.33 -8.59 -5.28
C VAL A 27 -11.97 -8.52 -6.76
N ALA A 28 -12.96 -8.70 -7.62
CA ALA A 28 -12.77 -8.53 -9.06
C ALA A 28 -12.82 -7.05 -9.45
N VAL A 29 -11.84 -6.58 -10.22
CA VAL A 29 -11.84 -5.26 -10.85
C VAL A 29 -11.51 -5.48 -12.32
N ASP A 30 -12.44 -5.14 -13.21
CA ASP A 30 -12.32 -5.32 -14.67
C ASP A 30 -11.88 -6.71 -15.14
N GLY A 31 -12.26 -7.76 -14.39
CA GLY A 31 -11.99 -9.17 -14.71
C GLY A 31 -11.03 -9.84 -13.71
N PRO A 32 -9.77 -9.39 -13.58
CA PRO A 32 -8.83 -9.93 -12.62
C PRO A 32 -9.31 -9.80 -11.17
N ARG A 33 -8.90 -10.74 -10.32
CA ARG A 33 -9.15 -10.73 -8.88
C ARG A 33 -7.93 -10.23 -8.13
N TYR A 34 -8.17 -9.34 -7.18
CA TYR A 34 -7.15 -8.69 -6.37
C TYR A 34 -7.32 -9.09 -4.90
N MET A 35 -6.18 -9.19 -4.23
CA MET A 35 -6.05 -9.43 -2.79
C MET A 35 -5.40 -8.22 -2.13
N ASP A 36 -5.38 -8.24 -0.80
CA ASP A 36 -4.80 -7.18 0.02
C ASP A 36 -3.39 -6.75 -0.42
N GLY A 37 -3.19 -5.44 -0.50
CA GLY A 37 -1.94 -4.83 -0.97
C GLY A 37 -0.75 -5.05 -0.03
N ALA A 38 -0.99 -5.26 1.26
CA ALA A 38 0.05 -5.55 2.26
C ALA A 38 0.83 -6.83 1.94
N LEU A 39 0.22 -7.77 1.20
CA LEU A 39 0.88 -9.00 0.75
C LEU A 39 1.94 -8.76 -0.34
N ARG A 40 1.85 -7.64 -1.08
CA ARG A 40 2.89 -7.24 -2.04
C ARG A 40 4.02 -6.51 -1.31
N ALA A 41 3.65 -5.51 -0.51
CA ALA A 41 4.56 -4.73 0.31
C ALA A 41 3.77 -4.06 1.45
N GLY A 42 4.30 -4.10 2.67
CA GLY A 42 3.61 -3.53 3.84
C GLY A 42 3.35 -2.03 3.73
N THR A 43 4.30 -1.27 3.16
CA THR A 43 4.22 0.20 3.09
C THR A 43 4.02 0.76 1.68
N ASN A 44 4.24 -0.04 0.62
CA ASN A 44 4.10 0.38 -0.79
C ASN A 44 4.82 1.70 -1.13
N THR A 45 5.99 1.96 -0.53
CA THR A 45 6.71 3.23 -0.69
C THR A 45 7.22 3.49 -2.10
N ASP A 46 7.42 2.43 -2.89
CA ASP A 46 7.76 2.49 -4.31
C ASP A 46 6.70 3.23 -5.15
N LEU A 47 5.49 3.43 -4.61
CA LEU A 47 4.38 4.09 -5.32
C LEU A 47 4.38 5.60 -5.19
N ALA A 48 5.21 6.13 -4.29
CA ALA A 48 5.40 7.55 -4.18
C ALA A 48 6.12 8.13 -5.42
N GLY A 49 6.64 7.29 -6.32
CA GLY A 49 7.22 7.73 -7.59
C GLY A 49 8.42 8.65 -7.38
N ASP A 50 8.36 9.84 -7.97
CA ASP A 50 9.39 10.88 -7.90
C ASP A 50 9.18 11.87 -6.73
N ALA A 51 8.32 11.52 -5.77
CA ALA A 51 8.10 12.34 -4.58
C ALA A 51 9.43 12.68 -3.90
N ARG A 52 9.71 13.99 -3.78
CA ARG A 52 10.90 14.50 -3.08
C ARG A 52 10.99 14.06 -1.63
N THR A 53 9.84 13.85 -0.98
CA THR A 53 9.76 13.47 0.43
C THR A 53 8.57 12.53 0.62
N VAL A 54 8.81 11.41 1.29
CA VAL A 54 7.81 10.40 1.60
C VAL A 54 7.75 10.23 3.11
N VAL A 55 6.56 10.42 3.68
CA VAL A 55 6.31 10.12 5.10
C VAL A 55 5.64 8.76 5.19
N VAL A 56 6.25 7.84 5.94
CA VAL A 56 5.78 6.46 6.07
C VAL A 56 5.23 6.25 7.48
N VAL A 57 4.02 5.71 7.57
CA VAL A 57 3.41 5.28 8.84
C VAL A 57 3.36 3.75 8.83
N ASP A 58 4.22 3.12 9.62
CA ASP A 58 4.34 1.66 9.73
C ASP A 58 4.19 1.24 11.19
N THR A 59 3.08 0.57 11.50
CA THR A 59 2.76 0.10 12.87
C THR A 59 3.62 -1.09 13.30
N LEU A 60 4.32 -1.73 12.35
CA LEU A 60 5.19 -2.89 12.56
C LEU A 60 6.66 -2.57 12.27
N ALA A 61 7.06 -1.29 12.18
CA ALA A 61 8.43 -0.88 11.90
C ALA A 61 9.47 -1.53 12.84
N HIS A 62 9.11 -1.73 14.11
CA HIS A 62 9.94 -2.42 15.10
C HIS A 62 10.24 -3.89 14.77
N ARG A 63 9.44 -4.53 13.90
CA ARG A 63 9.62 -5.92 13.43
C ARG A 63 10.42 -6.01 12.14
N HIS A 64 10.53 -4.90 11.42
CA HIS A 64 11.22 -4.80 10.14
C HIS A 64 12.11 -3.56 10.18
N PRO A 65 13.33 -3.66 10.74
CA PRO A 65 14.25 -2.53 10.80
C PRO A 65 14.50 -2.00 9.39
N HIS A 66 13.91 -0.84 9.08
CA HIS A 66 14.24 -0.10 7.87
C HIS A 66 15.62 0.54 8.09
N PRO A 67 16.48 0.61 7.06
CA PRO A 67 17.65 1.47 7.14
C PRO A 67 17.14 2.89 7.39
N THR A 68 17.31 3.40 8.60
CA THR A 68 17.13 4.82 8.85
C THR A 68 18.13 5.53 7.97
N ALA A 69 17.66 6.38 7.05
CA ALA A 69 18.53 7.41 6.51
C ALA A 69 19.00 8.23 7.71
N ASP A 70 20.27 8.07 8.10
CA ASP A 70 20.88 8.90 9.12
C ASP A 70 20.57 10.37 8.81
N GLY A 71 19.85 11.04 9.72
CA GLY A 71 19.69 12.49 9.70
C GLY A 71 18.29 13.07 9.47
N ALA A 72 17.22 12.29 9.28
CA ALA A 72 15.86 12.83 9.20
C ALA A 72 15.14 12.89 10.56
N HIS A 73 15.85 13.35 11.60
CA HIS A 73 15.18 13.89 12.79
C HIS A 73 14.67 15.28 12.44
N VAL A 74 13.36 15.38 12.19
CA VAL A 74 12.69 16.68 12.23
C VAL A 74 12.73 17.13 13.69
N ALA A 75 13.43 18.23 13.93
CA ALA A 75 13.44 18.97 15.19
C ALA A 75 12.03 19.47 15.54
#